data_AF-A0A541BP18-F1
#
_entry.id   AF-A0A541BP18-F1
#
_cell.length_a   1.000
_cell.length_b   1.000
_cell.length_c   1.000
_cell.angle_alpha   90.00
_cell.angle_beta   90.00
_cell.angle_gamma   90.00
#
_symmetry.space_group_name_H-M   'P 1'
#
loop_
_entity.id
_entity.type
_entity.pdbx_description
1 polymer ?
#
loop_
_entity_poly.entity_id
_entity_poly.type
_entity_poly.pdbx_seq_one_letter_code
_entity_poly.pdbx_strand_id
1 'polypeptide(L)' 'MRLRISQLSTAPPLTELPADLTGHAVTLDLSHTDATQRAAATDLARELLDRGAARIVISGSAA' A
#
# COMPACT_ATOMS: atom_id res chain seq x y z
N MET A 1 10.14 28.03 15.08
CA MET A 1 8.95 27.25 14.65
C MET A 1 9.20 25.77 14.95
N ARG A 2 8.21 25.03 15.46
CA ARG A 2 8.33 23.58 15.75
C ARG A 2 7.56 22.80 14.70
N LEU A 3 8.26 22.00 13.89
CA LEU A 3 7.65 21.07 12.95
C LEU A 3 6.94 19.97 13.76
N ARG A 4 5.61 19.87 13.64
CA ARG A 4 4.84 18.75 14.18
C ARG A 4 4.64 17.74 13.07
N ILE A 5 5.46 16.71 13.05
CA ILE A 5 5.26 15.55 12.19
C ILE A 5 4.18 14.72 12.87
N SER A 6 2.93 14.89 12.45
CA SER A 6 1.86 13.97 12.81
C SER A 6 2.12 12.65 12.07
N GLN A 7 2.83 11.72 12.70
CA GLN A 7 2.87 10.34 12.23
C GLN A 7 1.43 9.81 12.24
N LEU A 8 0.86 9.62 11.04
CA LEU A 8 -0.51 9.16 10.84
C LEU A 8 -0.69 7.68 11.23
N SER A 9 0.41 6.96 11.46
CA SER A 9 0.42 5.57 11.92
C SER A 9 1.41 5.41 13.08
N THR A 10 0.92 4.82 14.18
CA THR A 10 1.72 4.40 15.35
C THR A 10 2.35 3.02 15.17
N ALA A 11 2.04 2.31 14.08
CA ALA A 11 2.74 1.09 13.75
C ALA A 11 4.16 1.45 13.29
N PRO A 12 5.20 0.69 13.73
CA PRO A 12 6.51 0.80 13.10
C PRO A 12 6.33 0.66 11.58
N PRO A 13 7.14 1.33 10.75
CA PRO A 13 7.11 1.08 9.32
C PRO A 13 7.21 -0.44 9.15
N LEU A 14 6.19 -1.04 8.53
CA LEU A 14 6.21 -2.47 8.21
C LEU A 14 7.40 -2.66 7.28
N THR A 15 8.56 -2.99 7.85
CA THR A 15 9.80 -3.21 7.11
C THR A 15 9.57 -4.31 6.08
N GLU A 16 8.69 -5.26 6.41
CA GLU A 16 8.23 -6.32 5.53
C GLU A 16 6.73 -6.58 5.75
N LEU A 17 6.00 -6.75 4.65
CA LEU A 17 4.62 -7.22 4.67
C LEU A 17 4.60 -8.70 5.10
N PRO A 18 3.65 -9.12 5.94
CA PRO A 18 3.45 -10.53 6.25
C PRO A 18 3.35 -11.38 4.97
N ALA A 19 3.90 -12.60 5.03
CA ALA A 19 3.82 -13.54 3.92
C ALA A 19 2.38 -14.02 3.67
N ASP A 20 1.57 -14.10 4.74
CA ASP A 20 0.15 -14.41 4.69
C ASP A 20 -0.67 -13.17 5.06
N LEU A 21 -1.53 -12.76 4.14
CA LEU A 21 -2.44 -11.61 4.26
C LEU A 21 -3.89 -12.04 4.37
N THR A 22 -4.16 -13.32 4.62
CA THR A 22 -5.51 -13.86 4.83
C THR A 22 -6.26 -13.02 5.85
N GLY A 23 -7.44 -12.53 5.46
CA GLY A 23 -8.31 -11.69 6.32
C GLY A 23 -7.88 -10.23 6.46
N HIS A 24 -6.76 -9.81 5.85
CA HIS A 24 -6.29 -8.42 5.91
C HIS A 24 -6.81 -7.61 4.72
N ALA A 25 -7.18 -6.35 5.00
CA ALA A 25 -7.45 -5.36 3.96
C ALA A 25 -6.20 -4.51 3.75
N VAL A 26 -5.69 -4.48 2.52
CA VAL A 26 -4.51 -3.70 2.13
C VAL A 26 -4.95 -2.48 1.32
N THR A 27 -4.40 -1.32 1.67
CA THR A 27 -4.63 -0.08 0.91
C THR A 27 -3.31 0.33 0.25
N LEU A 28 -3.31 0.44 -1.08
CA LEU A 28 -2.19 0.98 -1.84
C LEU A 28 -2.52 2.42 -2.22
N ASP A 29 -1.72 3.37 -1.72
CA ASP A 29 -1.77 4.74 -2.20
C ASP A 29 -0.78 4.93 -3.36
N LEU A 30 -1.34 5.21 -4.53
CA LEU A 30 -0.66 5.43 -5.81
C LEU A 30 -0.69 6.92 -6.22
N SER A 31 -1.09 7.82 -5.31
CA SER A 31 -1.24 9.26 -5.57
C SER A 31 0.05 9.93 -6.07
N HIS A 32 1.21 9.34 -5.81
CA HIS A 32 2.53 9.82 -6.22
C HIS A 32 3.26 8.88 -7.18
N THR A 33 2.55 8.01 -7.89
CA THR A 33 3.15 7.06 -8.85
C THR A 33 3.05 7.54 -10.29
N ASP A 34 4.13 7.35 -11.05
CA ASP A 34 4.17 7.52 -12.50
C ASP A 34 3.67 6.27 -13.26
N ALA A 35 3.62 6.34 -14.59
CA ALA A 35 3.13 5.24 -15.43
C ALA A 35 3.91 3.92 -15.28
N THR A 36 5.23 3.99 -15.06
CA THR A 36 6.08 2.81 -14.83
C THR A 36 5.79 2.23 -13.44
N GLN A 37 5.65 3.10 -12.44
CA GLN A 37 5.32 2.70 -11.07
C GLN A 37 3.90 2.13 -10.96
N ARG A 38 2.95 2.56 -11.80
CA ARG A 38 1.60 1.96 -11.90
C ARG A 38 1.61 0.53 -12.41
N ALA A 39 2.49 0.20 -13.36
CA ALA A 39 2.65 -1.18 -13.81
C ALA A 39 3.16 -2.06 -12.66
N ALA A 40 4.22 -1.61 -11.97
CA ALA A 40 4.75 -2.29 -10.79
C ALA A 40 3.71 -2.41 -9.65
N ALA A 41 2.87 -1.39 -9.44
CA ALA A 41 1.79 -1.42 -8.47
C ALA A 41 0.70 -2.46 -8.82
N THR A 42 0.48 -2.70 -10.11
CA THR A 42 -0.45 -3.73 -10.58
C THR A 42 0.08 -5.13 -10.28
N ASP A 43 1.39 -5.36 -10.48
CA ASP A 43 2.03 -6.63 -10.12
C ASP A 43 2.06 -6.83 -8.60
N LEU A 44 2.33 -5.77 -7.83
CA LEU A 44 2.23 -5.79 -6.37
C LEU A 44 0.81 -6.13 -5.89
N ALA A 45 -0.22 -5.55 -6.51
CA ALA A 45 -1.61 -5.87 -6.18
C ALA A 45 -1.93 -7.35 -6.42
N ARG A 46 -1.40 -7.96 -7.49
CA ARG A 46 -1.55 -9.41 -7.74
C ARG A 46 -0.86 -10.23 -6.67
N GLU A 47 0.37 -9.89 -6.32
CA GLU A 47 1.11 -10.57 -5.27
C GLU A 47 0.38 -10.52 -3.92
N LEU A 48 -0.22 -9.39 -3.57
CA LEU A 48 -1.00 -9.25 -2.34
C LEU A 48 -2.27 -10.12 -2.35
N LEU A 49 -2.93 -10.28 -3.51
CA LEU A 49 -4.06 -11.20 -3.66
C LEU A 49 -3.61 -12.66 -3.52
N ASP A 50 -2.50 -13.04 -4.14
CA ASP A 50 -1.94 -14.40 -4.05
C ASP A 50 -1.56 -14.76 -2.61
N ARG A 51 -1.14 -13.77 -1.82
CA ARG A 51 -0.89 -13.90 -0.38
C ARG A 51 -2.16 -13.93 0.48
N GLY A 52 -3.35 -13.85 -0.11
CA GLY A 52 -4.63 -13.99 0.58
C GLY A 52 -5.28 -12.70 1.06
N ALA A 53 -4.85 -11.52 0.58
CA ALA A 53 -5.48 -10.26 0.97
C ALA A 53 -6.98 -10.27 0.66
N ALA A 54 -7.81 -10.06 1.69
CA ALA A 54 -9.26 -10.11 1.57
C ALA A 54 -9.83 -8.93 0.78
N ARG A 55 -9.12 -7.79 0.78
CA ARG A 55 -9.51 -6.59 0.05
C ARG A 55 -8.28 -5.77 -0.30
N ILE A 56 -8.21 -5.31 -1.54
CA ILE A 56 -7.21 -4.33 -1.97
C ILE A 56 -7.94 -3.05 -2.38
N VAL A 57 -7.59 -1.94 -1.74
CA VAL A 57 -8.08 -0.60 -2.08
C VAL A 57 -6.95 0.17 -2.73
N ILE A 58 -7.14 0.59 -3.98
CA ILE A 58 -6.19 1.43 -4.70
C ILE A 58 -6.68 2.87 -4.61
N SER A 59 -5.92 3.71 -3.92
CA SER A 59 -6.18 5.13 -3.77
C SER A 59 -5.17 5.90 -4.61
N GLY A 60 -5.62 6.70 -5.56
CA GLY A 60 -4.70 7.46 -6.41
C GLY A 60 -5.41 7.93 -7.68
N SER A 61 -5.30 9.22 -7.97
CA SER A 61 -5.95 9.80 -9.14
C SER A 61 -5.31 9.25 -10.42
N ALA A 62 -6.08 8.50 -11.20
CA ALA A 62 -5.81 8.34 -12.64
C ALA A 62 -6.10 9.68 -13.31
N ALA A 63 -5.14 10.61 -13.21
CA ALA A 63 -5.00 11.66 -14.21
C ALA A 63 -4.25 11.09 -15.42
#